data_AF-A0AAD6T386-F1
#
_entry.id   AF-A0AAD6T386-F1
#
_cell.length_a   1.000
_cell.length_b   1.000
_cell.length_c   1.000
_cell.angle_alpha   90.00
_cell.angle_beta   90.00
_cell.angle_gamma   90.00
#
_symmetry.space_group_name_H-M   'P 1'
#
loop_
_entity.id
_entity.type
_entity.pdbx_description
1 polymer ?
#
loop_
_entity_poly.entity_id
_entity_poly.type
_entity_poly.pdbx_seq_one_letter_code
_entity_poly.pdbx_strand_id
1 'polypeptide(L)'
;SEQTPLLPQQQNVERKRQTTGATLVLMSPIIMFFVFMIVSRLCDAYDRAGPALDRDRMRREWESEMRDHEKIRQERIRARFAWDDLKGDQHCLQHGMRRYTARIANVPREYDPATACTETAVEIHGMRIPSPNRCEDRGCGGVIGHWLVSHSEPTCATHFDNFKDKESFMSRDDCYPRIESHLENLQPGDDWRNMCSTTPANFWGLHFDGPGVCEDWVCCPF
;
A
#
# COMPACT_ATOMS: atom_id res chain seq x y z
N SER A 1 17.63 -102.12 57.47
CA SER A 1 17.81 -100.69 57.15
C SER A 1 19.00 -100.56 56.22
N GLU A 2 19.09 -99.64 55.28
CA GLU A 2 18.13 -98.93 54.44
C GLU A 2 19.00 -98.38 53.31
N GLN A 3 18.68 -98.71 52.05
CA GLN A 3 19.20 -98.00 50.89
C GLN A 3 18.51 -96.64 50.84
N THR A 4 19.22 -95.54 50.59
CA THR A 4 19.05 -94.76 49.34
C THR A 4 20.06 -93.58 49.23
N PRO A 5 20.33 -93.10 48.00
CA PRO A 5 21.43 -92.22 47.60
C PRO A 5 20.98 -90.75 47.41
N LEU A 6 21.87 -89.86 46.89
CA LEU A 6 21.63 -88.95 45.75
C LEU A 6 22.77 -87.90 45.56
N LEU A 7 23.53 -88.05 44.46
CA LEU A 7 23.73 -87.19 43.26
C LEU A 7 23.63 -85.61 43.33
N PRO A 8 24.01 -84.85 42.27
CA PRO A 8 25.10 -83.88 42.26
C PRO A 8 24.63 -82.47 41.87
N GLN A 9 24.63 -81.51 42.81
CA GLN A 9 24.16 -80.14 42.50
C GLN A 9 25.25 -79.07 42.47
N GLN A 10 26.47 -79.33 42.93
CA GLN A 10 27.42 -78.22 43.10
C GLN A 10 28.18 -77.79 41.84
N GLN A 11 28.41 -78.68 40.86
CA GLN A 11 29.30 -78.33 39.72
C GLN A 11 28.66 -77.46 38.63
N ASN A 12 27.33 -77.43 38.50
CA ASN A 12 26.64 -76.63 37.46
C ASN A 12 26.39 -75.17 37.87
N VAL A 13 26.42 -74.87 39.17
CA VAL A 13 26.19 -73.52 39.70
C VAL A 13 27.43 -72.64 39.53
N GLU A 14 28.63 -73.19 39.74
CA GLU A 14 29.88 -72.44 39.59
C GLU A 14 30.18 -72.08 38.13
N ARG A 15 29.89 -72.99 37.19
CA ARG A 15 30.16 -72.78 35.76
C ARG A 15 29.25 -71.71 35.13
N LYS A 16 27.99 -71.58 35.60
CA LYS A 16 27.06 -70.50 35.20
C LYS A 16 27.39 -69.14 35.83
N ARG A 17 27.92 -69.12 37.06
CA ARG A 17 28.30 -67.90 37.79
C ARG A 17 29.60 -67.29 37.26
N GLN A 18 30.55 -68.12 36.81
CA GLN A 18 31.78 -67.65 36.15
C GLN A 18 31.56 -67.06 34.75
N THR A 19 30.65 -67.63 33.95
CA THR A 19 30.37 -67.15 32.58
C THR A 19 29.53 -65.86 32.54
N THR A 20 28.60 -65.67 33.49
CA THR A 20 27.83 -64.43 33.64
C THR A 20 28.63 -63.29 34.25
N GLY A 21 29.55 -63.58 35.19
CA GLY A 21 30.45 -62.58 35.77
C GLY A 21 31.50 -62.04 34.78
N ALA A 22 32.10 -62.91 33.97
CA ALA A 22 33.11 -62.49 32.99
C ALA A 22 32.52 -61.68 31.81
N THR A 23 31.29 -61.99 31.38
CA THR A 23 30.60 -61.21 30.34
C THR A 23 30.15 -59.85 30.86
N LEU A 24 29.63 -59.73 32.08
CA LEU A 24 29.27 -58.43 32.68
C LEU A 24 30.49 -57.52 32.95
N VAL A 25 31.63 -58.09 33.35
CA VAL A 25 32.84 -57.31 33.69
C VAL A 25 33.60 -56.85 32.44
N LEU A 26 33.60 -57.61 31.34
CA LEU A 26 34.20 -57.19 30.06
C LEU A 26 33.29 -56.25 29.26
N MET A 27 31.97 -56.36 29.42
CA MET A 27 31.03 -55.42 28.80
C MET A 27 31.13 -54.03 29.42
N SER A 28 31.51 -53.91 30.70
CA SER A 28 31.72 -52.61 31.37
C SER A 28 32.75 -51.69 30.69
N PRO A 29 34.01 -52.08 30.47
CA PRO A 29 35.01 -51.25 29.78
C PRO A 29 34.67 -51.03 28.31
N ILE A 30 34.06 -52.01 27.65
CA ILE A 30 33.60 -51.89 26.26
C ILE A 30 32.49 -50.83 26.17
N ILE A 31 31.48 -50.89 27.04
CA ILE A 31 30.40 -49.91 27.12
C ILE A 31 30.96 -48.52 27.46
N MET A 32 31.85 -48.41 28.45
CA MET A 32 32.51 -47.14 28.80
C MET A 32 33.31 -46.57 27.64
N PHE A 33 33.99 -47.40 26.86
CA PHE A 33 34.72 -46.98 25.66
C PHE A 33 33.77 -46.47 24.57
N PHE A 34 32.65 -47.15 24.32
CA PHE A 34 31.63 -46.68 23.39
C PHE A 34 30.99 -45.38 23.87
N VAL A 35 30.68 -45.26 25.16
CA VAL A 35 30.17 -44.02 25.76
C VAL A 35 31.17 -42.88 25.58
N PHE A 36 32.45 -43.12 25.85
CA PHE A 36 33.51 -42.13 25.66
C PHE A 36 33.66 -41.71 24.19
N MET A 37 33.65 -42.66 23.26
CA MET A 37 33.68 -42.40 21.82
C MET A 37 32.47 -41.58 21.36
N ILE A 38 31.28 -41.90 21.86
CA ILE A 38 30.04 -41.17 21.55
C ILE A 38 30.13 -39.73 22.09
N VAL A 39 30.50 -39.55 23.36
CA VAL A 39 30.65 -38.22 23.98
C VAL A 39 31.69 -37.39 23.24
N SER A 40 32.85 -37.97 22.94
CA SER A 40 33.93 -37.27 22.21
C SER A 40 33.44 -36.82 20.83
N ARG A 41 32.71 -37.67 20.11
CA ARG A 41 32.15 -37.30 18.80
C ARG A 41 31.05 -36.25 18.90
N LEU A 42 30.25 -36.25 19.96
CA LEU A 42 29.23 -35.23 20.19
C LEU A 42 29.85 -33.88 20.55
N CYS A 43 30.88 -33.85 21.40
CA CYS A 43 31.65 -32.65 21.70
C CYS A 43 32.30 -32.09 20.43
N ASP A 44 32.97 -32.93 19.64
CA ASP A 44 33.56 -32.55 18.35
C ASP A 44 32.52 -32.00 17.35
N ALA A 45 31.31 -32.59 17.33
CA ALA A 45 30.23 -32.13 16.48
C ALA A 45 29.67 -30.78 16.95
N TYR A 46 29.54 -30.60 18.27
CA TYR A 46 29.08 -29.35 18.88
C TYR A 46 30.08 -28.21 18.65
N ASP A 47 31.38 -28.45 18.88
CA ASP A 47 32.44 -27.46 18.66
C ASP A 47 32.58 -27.09 17.18
N ARG A 48 32.32 -28.03 16.25
CA ARG A 48 32.27 -27.70 14.80
C ARG A 48 31.00 -26.96 14.40
N ALA A 49 29.85 -27.24 15.02
CA ALA A 49 28.57 -26.65 14.67
C ALA A 49 28.35 -25.25 15.29
N GLY A 50 28.86 -25.01 16.50
CA GLY A 50 28.73 -23.74 17.22
C GLY A 50 29.15 -22.51 16.40
N PRO A 51 30.37 -22.49 15.82
CA PRO A 51 30.83 -21.36 15.00
C PRO A 51 30.01 -21.12 13.74
N ALA A 52 29.36 -22.14 13.18
CA ALA A 52 28.50 -22.01 12.01
C ALA A 52 27.14 -21.40 12.38
N LEU A 53 26.51 -21.88 13.46
CA LEU A 53 25.24 -21.35 13.95
C LEU A 53 25.36 -19.90 14.42
N ASP A 54 26.45 -19.57 15.11
CA ASP A 54 26.72 -18.21 15.57
C ASP A 54 26.95 -17.25 14.40
N ARG A 55 27.71 -17.68 13.37
CA ARG A 55 27.89 -16.92 12.13
C ARG A 55 26.57 -16.70 11.38
N ASP A 56 25.70 -17.70 11.31
CA ASP A 56 24.39 -17.58 10.66
C ASP A 56 23.46 -16.65 11.43
N ARG A 57 23.50 -16.68 12.77
CA ARG A 57 22.78 -15.74 13.62
C ARG A 57 23.25 -14.31 13.36
N MET A 58 24.56 -14.05 13.43
CA MET A 58 25.13 -12.73 13.14
C MET A 58 24.78 -12.26 11.73
N ARG A 59 24.78 -13.16 10.74
CA ARG A 59 24.37 -12.81 9.37
C ARG A 59 22.92 -12.33 9.31
N ARG A 60 21.99 -13.04 9.95
CA ARG A 60 20.57 -12.65 9.98
C ARG A 60 20.35 -11.33 10.71
N GLU A 61 21.04 -11.13 11.83
CA GLU A 61 21.01 -9.89 12.61
C GLU A 61 21.53 -8.72 11.75
N TRP A 62 22.72 -8.85 11.16
CA TRP A 62 23.30 -7.85 10.25
C TRP A 62 22.39 -7.54 9.06
N GLU A 63 21.84 -8.57 8.40
CA GLU A 63 20.89 -8.38 7.30
C GLU A 63 19.63 -7.62 7.73
N SER A 64 19.15 -7.84 8.96
CA SER A 64 18.02 -7.11 9.51
C SER A 64 18.36 -5.66 9.79
N GLU A 65 19.48 -5.40 10.45
CA GLU A 65 19.98 -4.05 10.73
C GLU A 65 20.19 -3.26 9.44
N MET A 66 20.76 -3.88 8.41
CA MET A 66 20.94 -3.27 7.09
C MET A 66 19.61 -2.92 6.42
N ARG A 67 18.60 -3.79 6.52
CA ARG A 67 17.24 -3.50 6.01
C ARG A 67 16.61 -2.33 6.75
N ASP A 68 16.77 -2.27 8.07
CA ASP A 68 16.17 -1.20 8.87
C ASP A 68 16.89 0.14 8.66
N HIS A 69 18.22 0.14 8.53
CA HIS A 69 18.98 1.31 8.12
C HIS A 69 18.58 1.82 6.73
N GLU A 70 18.34 0.92 5.77
CA GLU A 70 17.88 1.31 4.43
C GLU A 70 16.46 1.91 4.47
N LYS A 71 15.53 1.33 5.24
CA LYS A 71 14.19 1.91 5.44
C LYS A 71 14.26 3.32 6.03
N ILE A 72 15.03 3.50 7.10
CA ILE A 72 15.20 4.82 7.75
C ILE A 72 15.81 5.82 6.76
N ARG A 73 16.76 5.38 5.92
CA ARG A 73 17.34 6.22 4.87
C ARG A 73 16.28 6.64 3.85
N GLN A 74 15.47 5.69 3.36
CA GLN A 74 14.42 5.97 2.39
C GLN A 74 13.33 6.88 2.96
N GLU A 75 12.91 6.68 4.20
CA GLU A 75 11.95 7.55 4.88
C GLU A 75 12.47 8.98 5.00
N ARG A 76 13.75 9.15 5.37
CA ARG A 76 14.39 10.48 5.43
C ARG A 76 14.50 11.15 4.07
N ILE A 77 14.75 10.38 3.00
CA ILE A 77 14.79 10.91 1.64
C ILE A 77 13.38 11.35 1.22
N ARG A 78 12.38 10.49 1.40
CA ARG A 78 10.97 10.78 1.07
C ARG A 78 10.42 11.98 1.85
N ALA A 79 10.80 12.14 3.12
CA ALA A 79 10.38 13.27 3.95
C ALA A 79 10.94 14.63 3.48
N ARG A 80 11.93 14.65 2.58
CA ARG A 80 12.45 15.88 1.98
C ARG A 80 11.67 16.31 0.75
N PHE A 81 10.95 15.39 0.10
CA PHE A 81 10.17 15.71 -1.09
C PHE A 81 9.10 16.74 -0.73
N ALA A 82 8.95 17.73 -1.59
CA ALA A 82 7.99 18.81 -1.39
C ALA A 82 7.35 19.18 -2.72
N TRP A 83 6.09 19.59 -2.66
CA TRP A 83 5.41 20.20 -3.78
C TRP A 83 5.70 21.69 -3.82
N ASP A 84 6.15 22.17 -4.96
CA ASP A 84 6.43 23.58 -5.23
C ASP A 84 5.41 24.14 -6.23
N ASP A 85 5.05 25.42 -6.06
CA ASP A 85 4.08 26.16 -6.90
C ASP A 85 2.74 25.41 -7.11
N LEU A 86 2.17 24.89 -6.01
CA LEU A 86 0.84 24.27 -6.06
C LEU A 86 -0.23 25.30 -6.41
N LYS A 87 -0.83 25.16 -7.58
CA LYS A 87 -1.85 26.08 -8.09
C LYS A 87 -2.94 25.36 -8.88
N GLY A 88 -4.16 25.87 -8.75
CA GLY A 88 -5.28 25.48 -9.60
C GLY A 88 -5.19 26.14 -10.97
N ASP A 89 -5.62 25.45 -12.02
CA ASP A 89 -5.82 25.99 -13.37
C ASP A 89 -6.73 27.22 -13.29
N GLN A 90 -6.56 28.21 -14.17
CA GLN A 90 -7.37 29.43 -14.13
C GLN A 90 -8.87 29.17 -14.35
N HIS A 91 -9.20 28.13 -15.12
CA HIS A 91 -10.55 27.76 -15.50
C HIS A 91 -10.97 26.45 -14.86
N CYS A 92 -12.27 26.35 -14.57
CA CYS A 92 -12.89 25.12 -14.10
C CYS A 92 -13.03 24.13 -15.26
N LEU A 93 -12.90 22.84 -14.95
CA LEU A 93 -13.08 21.80 -15.97
C LEU A 93 -14.57 21.49 -16.20
N GLN A 94 -15.32 21.48 -15.10
CA GLN A 94 -16.76 21.24 -15.05
C GLN A 94 -17.28 21.64 -13.66
N HIS A 95 -18.58 21.49 -13.42
CA HIS A 95 -19.19 21.79 -12.12
C HIS A 95 -18.43 21.11 -10.97
N GLY A 96 -18.01 21.92 -10.01
CA GLY A 96 -17.31 21.50 -8.80
C GLY A 96 -15.92 20.92 -9.02
N MET A 97 -15.36 20.94 -10.24
CA MET A 97 -14.08 20.30 -10.55
C MET A 97 -13.05 21.25 -11.16
N ARG A 98 -11.86 21.26 -10.54
CA ARG A 98 -10.70 22.04 -10.97
C ARG A 98 -9.46 21.16 -11.07
N ARG A 99 -8.58 21.48 -12.01
CA ARG A 99 -7.27 20.84 -12.10
C ARG A 99 -6.26 21.61 -11.27
N TYR A 100 -5.40 20.91 -10.55
CA TYR A 100 -4.24 21.47 -9.88
C TYR A 100 -2.96 20.92 -10.48
N THR A 101 -1.92 21.76 -10.46
CA THR A 101 -0.58 21.38 -10.86
C THR A 101 0.43 21.87 -9.84
N ALA A 102 1.50 21.10 -9.66
CA ALA A 102 2.62 21.44 -8.78
C ALA A 102 3.85 20.68 -9.25
N ARG A 103 5.03 21.27 -9.06
CA ARG A 103 6.30 20.65 -9.42
C ARG A 103 6.88 19.91 -8.21
N ILE A 104 7.37 18.70 -8.40
CA ILE A 104 8.08 17.99 -7.33
C ILE A 104 9.47 18.62 -7.13
N ALA A 105 9.81 18.92 -5.88
CA ALA A 105 11.05 19.57 -5.46
C ALA A 105 11.81 18.71 -4.44
N ASN A 106 13.08 19.08 -4.23
CA ASN A 106 14.00 18.43 -3.29
C ASN A 106 14.24 16.93 -3.52
N VAL A 107 14.03 16.46 -4.76
CA VAL A 107 14.38 15.10 -5.17
C VAL A 107 15.90 15.01 -5.35
N PRO A 108 16.61 14.13 -4.61
CA PRO A 108 18.04 13.89 -4.82
C PRO A 108 18.33 13.37 -6.23
N ARG A 109 19.54 13.61 -6.74
CA ARG A 109 19.92 13.21 -8.10
C ARG A 109 19.92 11.69 -8.31
N GLU A 110 20.11 10.95 -7.23
CA GLU A 110 20.14 9.49 -7.22
C GLU A 110 18.74 8.87 -7.19
N TYR A 111 17.69 9.68 -7.02
CA TYR A 111 16.31 9.23 -6.89
C TYR A 111 15.52 9.60 -8.16
N ASP A 112 14.70 8.67 -8.64
CA ASP A 112 13.87 8.90 -9.82
C ASP A 112 12.76 9.94 -9.53
N PRO A 113 12.75 11.09 -10.22
CA PRO A 113 11.75 12.13 -10.01
C PRO A 113 10.32 11.68 -10.31
N ALA A 114 10.13 10.75 -11.26
CA ALA A 114 8.81 10.23 -11.60
C ALA A 114 8.24 9.39 -10.44
N THR A 115 9.06 8.51 -9.86
CA THR A 115 8.71 7.75 -8.65
C THR A 115 8.39 8.69 -7.50
N ALA A 116 9.20 9.72 -7.26
CA ALA A 116 8.95 10.72 -6.21
C ALA A 116 7.58 11.42 -6.40
N CYS A 117 7.23 11.79 -7.64
CA CYS A 117 5.95 12.39 -7.95
C CYS A 117 4.77 11.47 -7.61
N THR A 118 4.87 10.16 -7.87
CA THR A 118 3.77 9.20 -7.59
C THR A 118 3.60 8.85 -6.12
N GLU A 119 4.69 8.85 -5.34
CA GLU A 119 4.67 8.46 -3.93
C GLU A 119 4.42 9.62 -2.96
N THR A 120 4.50 10.87 -3.43
CA THR A 120 4.38 12.05 -2.58
C THR A 120 2.93 12.51 -2.48
N ALA A 121 2.37 12.50 -1.27
CA ALA A 121 1.04 13.03 -1.01
C ALA A 121 1.02 14.57 -1.09
N VAL A 122 -0.12 15.15 -1.46
CA VAL A 122 -0.38 16.60 -1.43
C VAL A 122 -1.55 16.90 -0.50
N GLU A 123 -1.62 18.11 0.02
CA GLU A 123 -2.79 18.63 0.73
C GLU A 123 -3.43 19.75 -0.10
N ILE A 124 -4.68 19.55 -0.53
CA ILE A 124 -5.47 20.55 -1.26
C ILE A 124 -6.76 20.74 -0.48
N HIS A 125 -7.08 21.99 -0.13
CA HIS A 125 -8.26 22.35 0.67
C HIS A 125 -8.43 21.57 1.98
N GLY A 126 -7.32 21.27 2.66
CA GLY A 126 -7.32 20.50 3.92
C GLY A 126 -7.55 18.99 3.75
N MET A 127 -7.61 18.49 2.51
CA MET A 127 -7.69 17.07 2.20
C MET A 127 -6.36 16.54 1.69
N ARG A 128 -5.88 15.47 2.34
CA ARG A 128 -4.66 14.76 1.94
C ARG A 128 -4.96 13.79 0.80
N ILE A 129 -4.41 14.08 -0.37
CA ILE A 129 -4.48 13.23 -1.56
C ILE A 129 -3.18 12.42 -1.65
N PRO A 130 -3.23 11.07 -1.62
CA PRO A 130 -2.04 10.24 -1.50
C PRO A 130 -1.13 10.29 -2.73
N SER A 131 -1.69 10.50 -3.93
CA SER A 131 -0.95 10.52 -5.18
C SER A 131 -1.64 11.39 -6.24
N PRO A 132 -0.89 11.98 -7.19
CA PRO A 132 -1.46 12.68 -8.34
C PRO A 132 -2.17 11.73 -9.31
N ASN A 133 -3.10 12.27 -10.12
CA ASN A 133 -3.75 11.53 -11.21
C ASN A 133 -2.76 11.20 -12.34
N ARG A 134 -1.78 12.08 -12.58
CA ARG A 134 -0.67 11.84 -13.51
C ARG A 134 0.57 12.64 -13.13
N CYS A 135 1.72 12.13 -13.53
CA CYS A 135 3.01 12.81 -13.45
C CYS A 135 3.51 13.07 -14.86
N GLU A 136 3.90 14.31 -15.14
CA GLU A 136 4.42 14.75 -16.45
C GLU A 136 5.88 15.17 -16.30
N ASP A 137 6.79 14.47 -16.96
CA ASP A 137 8.21 14.84 -17.00
C ASP A 137 8.47 15.90 -18.07
N ARG A 138 8.90 17.08 -17.64
CA ARG A 138 9.28 18.21 -18.52
C ARG A 138 10.79 18.39 -18.66
N GLY A 139 11.58 17.36 -18.37
CA GLY A 139 13.04 17.37 -18.47
C GLY A 139 13.66 18.39 -17.51
N CYS A 140 14.29 19.43 -18.05
CA CYS A 140 14.85 20.52 -17.23
C CYS A 140 13.80 21.24 -16.38
N GLY A 141 12.52 21.18 -16.76
CA GLY A 141 11.40 21.71 -15.97
C GLY A 141 11.03 20.86 -14.76
N GLY A 142 11.65 19.69 -14.58
CA GLY A 142 11.30 18.72 -13.55
C GLY A 142 10.00 17.98 -13.84
N VAL A 143 9.53 17.23 -12.85
CA VAL A 143 8.28 16.47 -12.94
C VAL A 143 7.14 17.26 -12.30
N ILE A 144 6.02 17.35 -13.01
CA ILE A 144 4.81 18.04 -12.58
C ILE A 144 3.73 17.00 -12.23
N GLY A 145 3.23 17.07 -11.00
CA GLY A 145 2.04 16.35 -10.60
C GLY A 145 0.78 17.08 -11.06
N HIS A 146 -0.23 16.33 -11.47
CA HIS A 146 -1.55 16.86 -11.84
C HIS A 146 -2.64 16.19 -11.01
N TRP A 147 -3.54 16.99 -10.44
CA TRP A 147 -4.69 16.52 -9.67
C TRP A 147 -5.99 17.02 -10.28
N LEU A 148 -7.00 16.16 -10.33
CA LEU A 148 -8.38 16.51 -10.64
C LEU A 148 -9.15 16.53 -9.32
N VAL A 149 -9.47 17.73 -8.85
CA VAL A 149 -10.08 17.95 -7.54
C VAL A 149 -11.54 18.32 -7.77
N SER A 150 -12.45 17.47 -7.29
CA SER A 150 -13.91 17.64 -7.41
C SER A 150 -14.60 18.00 -6.09
N HIS A 151 -13.81 18.31 -5.05
CA HIS A 151 -14.29 18.58 -3.70
C HIS A 151 -13.86 19.97 -3.25
N SER A 152 -14.71 20.64 -2.48
CA SER A 152 -14.40 21.94 -1.87
C SER A 152 -13.92 23.00 -2.88
N GLU A 153 -14.48 23.01 -4.09
CA GLU A 153 -14.20 23.99 -5.16
C GLU A 153 -15.37 24.99 -5.30
N PRO A 154 -15.53 25.96 -4.37
CA PRO A 154 -16.66 26.89 -4.40
C PRO A 154 -16.66 27.78 -5.64
N THR A 155 -15.49 28.09 -6.19
CA THR A 155 -15.36 28.88 -7.43
C THR A 155 -15.87 28.14 -8.66
N CYS A 156 -15.81 26.79 -8.66
CA CYS A 156 -16.33 25.96 -9.75
C CYS A 156 -17.75 25.46 -9.49
N ALA A 157 -18.37 25.82 -8.35
CA ALA A 157 -19.71 25.39 -7.98
C ALA A 157 -20.77 26.29 -8.64
N THR A 158 -21.02 26.05 -9.92
CA THR A 158 -22.15 26.64 -10.65
C THR A 158 -23.48 26.13 -10.11
N HIS A 159 -24.55 26.91 -10.25
CA HIS A 159 -25.89 26.49 -9.85
C HIS A 159 -26.93 27.11 -10.78
N PHE A 160 -28.11 26.50 -10.83
CA PHE A 160 -29.26 27.10 -11.50
C PHE A 160 -29.98 28.05 -10.55
N ASP A 161 -30.34 29.24 -11.05
CA ASP A 161 -31.19 30.19 -10.33
C ASP A 161 -32.68 29.73 -10.34
N ASN A 162 -33.61 30.64 -10.62
CA ASN A 162 -35.03 30.36 -10.55
C ASN A 162 -35.49 29.65 -11.83
N PHE A 163 -36.11 28.49 -11.64
CA PHE A 163 -36.75 27.74 -12.70
C PHE A 163 -38.03 28.45 -13.17
N LYS A 164 -38.11 28.70 -14.47
CA LYS A 164 -39.28 29.28 -15.15
C LYS A 164 -39.86 28.27 -16.11
N ASP A 165 -41.18 28.15 -16.13
CA ASP A 165 -41.87 27.40 -17.17
C ASP A 165 -41.80 28.20 -18.48
N LYS A 166 -41.15 27.65 -19.52
CA LYS A 166 -41.37 28.17 -20.87
C LYS A 166 -42.81 27.84 -21.24
N GLU A 167 -43.60 28.86 -21.57
CA GLU A 167 -44.89 28.65 -22.22
C GLU A 167 -44.66 27.77 -23.45
N SER A 168 -45.20 26.55 -23.42
CA SER A 168 -45.11 25.60 -24.51
C SER A 168 -45.93 26.14 -25.68
N PHE A 169 -45.31 26.95 -26.54
CA PHE A 169 -45.85 27.19 -27.87
C PHE A 169 -45.96 25.84 -28.55
N MET A 170 -47.19 25.39 -28.77
CA MET A 170 -47.54 24.11 -29.37
C MET A 170 -47.06 24.02 -30.82
N SER A 171 -45.75 23.88 -31.05
CA SER A 171 -45.23 23.25 -32.25
C SER A 171 -45.56 21.76 -32.14
N ARG A 172 -46.21 21.25 -33.18
CA ARG A 172 -46.95 19.97 -33.28
C ARG A 172 -46.19 18.69 -32.90
N ASP A 173 -44.91 18.78 -32.51
CA ASP A 173 -44.00 17.65 -32.31
C ASP A 173 -43.38 17.56 -30.91
N ASP A 174 -43.49 18.57 -30.02
CA ASP A 174 -42.91 18.56 -28.66
C ASP A 174 -43.99 18.73 -27.57
N CYS A 175 -44.58 17.61 -27.12
CA CYS A 175 -45.70 17.59 -26.16
C CYS A 175 -45.35 17.79 -24.67
N TYR A 176 -44.13 18.23 -24.33
CA TYR A 176 -43.71 18.40 -22.93
C TYR A 176 -43.41 19.87 -22.60
N PRO A 177 -43.93 20.41 -21.48
CA PRO A 177 -43.54 21.73 -21.00
C PRO A 177 -42.05 21.75 -20.72
N ARG A 178 -41.34 22.77 -21.22
CA ARG A 178 -39.91 22.96 -21.00
C ARG A 178 -39.73 23.91 -19.81
N ILE A 179 -38.85 23.54 -18.89
CA ILE A 179 -38.46 24.38 -17.76
C ILE A 179 -37.07 24.90 -18.08
N GLU A 180 -36.86 26.20 -17.89
CA GLU A 180 -35.56 26.85 -18.09
C GLU A 180 -35.06 27.49 -16.80
N SER A 181 -33.74 27.60 -16.67
CA SER A 181 -33.10 28.36 -15.60
C SER A 181 -31.76 28.90 -16.10
N HIS A 182 -31.38 30.07 -15.59
CA HIS A 182 -30.06 30.64 -15.86
C HIS A 182 -28.99 29.94 -15.01
N LEU A 183 -27.79 29.77 -15.60
CA LEU A 183 -26.63 29.20 -14.92
C LEU A 183 -25.84 30.32 -14.25
N GLU A 184 -25.70 30.25 -12.93
CA GLU A 184 -25.02 31.23 -12.10
C GLU A 184 -23.63 30.73 -11.66
N ASN A 185 -22.80 31.68 -11.21
CA ASN A 185 -21.42 31.46 -10.74
C ASN A 185 -20.48 30.85 -11.81
N LEU A 186 -20.78 31.07 -13.09
CA LEU A 186 -19.91 30.74 -14.20
C LEU A 186 -18.71 31.71 -14.25
N GLN A 187 -17.48 31.19 -14.22
CA GLN A 187 -16.30 32.06 -14.25
C GLN A 187 -15.97 32.51 -15.68
N PRO A 188 -15.38 33.70 -15.86
CA PRO A 188 -14.92 34.16 -17.17
C PRO A 188 -13.92 33.18 -17.80
N GLY A 189 -14.21 32.73 -19.02
CA GLY A 189 -13.37 31.81 -19.79
C GLY A 189 -13.59 30.33 -19.51
N ASP A 190 -14.45 29.98 -18.55
CA ASP A 190 -14.91 28.59 -18.39
C ASP A 190 -15.72 28.14 -19.61
N ASP A 191 -15.68 26.84 -19.89
CA ASP A 191 -16.53 26.24 -20.92
C ASP A 191 -17.97 26.17 -20.41
N TRP A 192 -18.78 27.18 -20.75
CA TRP A 192 -20.18 27.29 -20.34
C TRP A 192 -20.98 26.03 -20.64
N ARG A 193 -20.67 25.30 -21.73
CA ARG A 193 -21.41 24.10 -22.14
C ARG A 193 -21.09 22.94 -21.22
N ASN A 194 -19.82 22.73 -20.88
CA ASN A 194 -19.42 21.71 -19.91
C ASN A 194 -19.90 22.04 -18.50
N MET A 195 -19.85 23.31 -18.10
CA MET A 195 -20.38 23.75 -16.81
C MET A 195 -21.89 23.51 -16.74
N CYS A 196 -22.65 23.94 -17.76
CA CYS A 196 -24.09 23.74 -17.82
C CYS A 196 -24.49 22.26 -17.77
N SER A 197 -23.87 21.40 -18.57
CA SER A 197 -24.26 19.98 -18.69
C SER A 197 -23.95 19.15 -17.44
N THR A 198 -23.01 19.60 -16.60
CA THR A 198 -22.57 18.88 -15.39
C THR A 198 -23.06 19.52 -14.10
N THR A 199 -23.74 20.66 -14.18
CA THR A 199 -24.33 21.31 -13.00
C THR A 199 -25.61 20.58 -12.63
N PRO A 200 -25.76 20.10 -11.39
CA PRO A 200 -26.99 19.44 -10.97
C PRO A 200 -28.13 20.46 -10.84
N ALA A 201 -29.34 20.04 -11.19
CA ALA A 201 -30.56 20.81 -10.99
C ALA A 201 -31.39 20.18 -9.87
N ASN A 202 -31.76 21.00 -8.89
CA ASN A 202 -32.62 20.58 -7.78
C ASN A 202 -33.87 21.47 -7.75
N PHE A 203 -35.01 20.93 -8.14
CA PHE A 203 -36.29 21.65 -8.10
C PHE A 203 -37.44 20.70 -7.83
N TRP A 204 -38.50 21.21 -7.19
CA TRP A 204 -39.68 20.42 -6.77
C TRP A 204 -39.37 19.14 -5.97
N GLY A 205 -38.27 19.14 -5.22
CA GLY A 205 -37.82 17.97 -4.44
C GLY A 205 -37.21 16.84 -5.28
N LEU A 206 -36.95 17.08 -6.56
CA LEU A 206 -36.29 16.16 -7.48
C LEU A 206 -34.83 16.59 -7.70
N HIS A 207 -33.96 15.60 -7.87
CA HIS A 207 -32.55 15.77 -8.20
C HIS A 207 -32.30 15.32 -9.64
N PHE A 208 -31.59 16.14 -10.40
CA PHE A 208 -31.12 15.83 -11.74
C PHE A 208 -29.62 16.08 -11.81
N ASP A 209 -28.87 15.14 -12.41
CA ASP A 209 -27.42 15.26 -12.56
C ASP A 209 -27.01 16.41 -13.51
N GLY A 210 -27.93 16.83 -14.38
CA GLY A 210 -27.73 17.92 -15.32
C GLY A 210 -29.01 18.24 -16.11
N PRO A 211 -29.02 19.36 -16.85
CA PRO A 211 -30.11 19.73 -17.74
C PRO A 211 -30.12 18.84 -18.99
N GLY A 212 -31.31 18.64 -19.57
CA GLY A 212 -31.43 17.92 -20.85
C GLY A 212 -30.89 18.70 -22.06
N VAL A 213 -30.90 20.03 -22.00
CA VAL A 213 -30.44 20.92 -23.07
C VAL A 213 -29.74 22.14 -22.45
N CYS A 214 -28.61 22.55 -23.04
CA CYS A 214 -27.88 23.77 -22.70
C CYS A 214 -27.89 24.72 -23.89
N GLU A 215 -28.39 25.93 -23.67
CA GLU A 215 -28.51 27.00 -24.67
C GLU A 215 -27.70 28.23 -24.21
N ASP A 216 -26.95 28.82 -25.14
CA ASP A 216 -26.25 30.09 -24.91
C ASP A 216 -27.17 31.24 -25.30
N TRP A 217 -27.63 32.00 -24.30
CA TRP A 217 -28.54 33.13 -24.48
C TRP A 217 -27.80 34.47 -24.54
N VAL A 218 -26.50 34.48 -24.83
CA VAL A 218 -25.77 35.72 -25.11
C VAL A 218 -26.51 36.45 -26.23
N CYS A 219 -27.14 37.55 -25.83
CA CYS A 219 -28.10 38.32 -26.60
C CYS A 219 -27.62 38.55 -28.03
N CYS A 220 -28.43 38.16 -29.02
CA CYS A 220 -28.41 38.87 -30.29
C CYS A 220 -28.62 40.36 -29.98
N PRO A 221 -27.71 41.27 -30.36
CA PRO A 221 -28.03 42.68 -30.32
C PRO A 221 -29.14 42.90 -31.35
N PHE A 222 -30.30 43.33 -30.87
CA PHE A 222 -31.35 43.89 -31.72
C PHE A 222 -30.87 45.19 -32.36
#